data_AF-B8C927-F1
#
_entry.id   AF-B8C927-F1
#
_cell.length_a   1.000
_cell.length_b   1.000
_cell.length_c   1.000
_cell.angle_alpha   90.00
_cell.angle_beta   90.00
_cell.angle_gamma   90.00
#
_symmetry.space_group_name_H-M   'P 1'
#
loop_
_entity.id
_entity.type
_entity.pdbx_description
1 polymer ?
#
loop_
_entity_poly.entity_id
_entity_poly.type
_entity_poly.pdbx_seq_one_letter_code
_entity_poly.pdbx_strand_id
1 'polypeptide(L)'
;MSCLRRYEHEFQPMHEQYTGIIDPLASQSLISCYVQQQRPTPPMPGSNNMDINNIINNNSSLEARLHNFQTRPSSLRIPASQVSALAGLHPYQNLPQLLYDFVYQSYLGQLLLQKDATALGLTLVDAKTHEEKIMLNLASTASTETKELVKQVLEVSSGKRKLQSVNQVQEIQTRIKHQAKEAQKSGKMSQKQVEQLVEASRGHVSTGFGTCHEEEALDVYEKRVGCCVRERNEALMEWRFDRRVVEGGVTAVPLGVAMRRGSWKQQQQQQQQQQQSASAESAKREGVHASNGAGGKSEPLDVDEVTNAKSGESKRSNIAKEDEGNDNVKPSANEDIVINDDGNDTDESKTKPAYEEEARSFFKIVGAVDGIRDELYMDNTKPTTNDTTNNVHNQTNKTQSTYATSEFSDDEDNWSLRPIIVECKHRMHRAQIPPPIYDQVQTCLYCNMYGVEEADLIQVVRCQNEPSQDDEADNKDNADTEESNEKKKKRNNKHIEITISRISLNEPIHNHNHHWNATILPRIASFVDAVYSIRGDDGKRYRLLMSVMQCQDENAGSEAEEEAWKVLWEECPWLIHCNTSYRKKRRF
;
A
#
# COMPACT_ATOMS: atom_id res chain seq x y z
N MET A 1 18.94 -28.96 14.00
CA MET A 1 18.47 -29.95 13.01
C MET A 1 17.97 -31.22 13.69
N SER A 2 16.75 -31.20 14.26
CA SER A 2 15.99 -32.42 14.62
C SER A 2 14.68 -32.04 15.31
N CYS A 3 13.60 -31.81 14.56
CA CYS A 3 12.23 -32.05 15.04
C CYS A 3 11.21 -31.95 13.89
N LEU A 4 11.17 -32.95 13.01
CA LEU A 4 10.06 -33.15 12.07
C LEU A 4 9.86 -34.66 11.90
N ARG A 5 8.95 -35.27 12.68
CA ARG A 5 8.30 -36.53 12.33
C ARG A 5 6.92 -36.65 12.98
N ARG A 6 5.99 -37.14 12.16
CA ARG A 6 4.68 -37.76 12.43
C ARG A 6 3.54 -36.85 12.86
N TYR A 7 2.66 -36.57 11.90
CA TYR A 7 1.23 -36.88 12.02
C TYR A 7 0.69 -37.16 10.61
N GLU A 8 0.59 -38.45 10.27
CA GLU A 8 -0.26 -38.96 9.19
C GLU A 8 -1.21 -39.94 9.87
N HIS A 9 -2.52 -39.65 9.85
CA HIS A 9 -3.58 -40.65 9.91
C HIS A 9 -4.84 -40.06 9.27
N GLU A 10 -5.20 -40.68 8.14
CA GLU A 10 -6.54 -41.05 7.69
C GLU A 10 -7.69 -40.05 7.83
N PHE A 11 -8.05 -39.42 6.70
CA PHE A 11 -9.42 -38.98 6.44
C PHE A 11 -10.00 -39.84 5.32
N GLN A 12 -10.97 -40.69 5.64
CA GLN A 12 -11.86 -41.35 4.67
C GLN A 12 -13.00 -40.40 4.29
N PRO A 13 -13.46 -40.38 3.02
CA PRO A 13 -14.61 -39.57 2.61
C PRO A 13 -15.93 -40.32 2.87
N MET A 14 -16.81 -39.73 3.66
CA MET A 14 -18.22 -40.13 3.76
C MET A 14 -19.00 -39.52 2.60
N HIS A 15 -19.41 -40.37 1.66
CA HIS A 15 -20.41 -40.05 0.64
C HIS A 15 -21.79 -40.44 1.20
N GLU A 16 -22.59 -39.46 1.62
CA GLU A 16 -24.04 -39.65 1.83
C GLU A 16 -24.80 -38.75 0.86
N GLN A 17 -25.58 -39.40 -0.01
CA GLN A 17 -26.52 -38.76 -0.93
C GLN A 17 -27.77 -38.34 -0.16
N TYR A 18 -27.97 -37.03 0.01
CA TYR A 18 -29.24 -36.47 0.45
C TYR A 18 -30.01 -35.93 -0.76
N THR A 19 -31.00 -36.68 -1.22
CA THR A 19 -32.03 -36.21 -2.17
C THR A 19 -33.24 -35.70 -1.38
N GLY A 20 -33.13 -34.47 -0.89
CA GLY A 20 -34.26 -33.73 -0.30
C GLY A 20 -34.83 -32.75 -1.33
N ILE A 21 -36.01 -33.07 -1.86
CA ILE A 21 -36.81 -32.15 -2.69
C ILE A 21 -37.26 -30.99 -1.79
N ILE A 22 -36.73 -29.79 -2.02
CA ILE A 22 -37.17 -28.56 -1.35
C ILE A 22 -38.29 -27.93 -2.18
N ASP A 23 -39.43 -27.73 -1.53
CA ASP A 23 -40.63 -27.06 -2.02
C ASP A 23 -40.40 -25.54 -2.12
N PRO A 24 -40.49 -24.89 -3.30
CA PRO A 24 -39.99 -23.52 -3.49
C PRO A 24 -41.00 -22.39 -3.17
N LEU A 25 -42.12 -22.64 -2.48
CA LEU A 25 -43.22 -21.66 -2.42
C LEU A 25 -43.74 -21.24 -1.03
N ALA A 26 -42.96 -21.33 0.05
CA ALA A 26 -43.39 -20.84 1.35
C ALA A 26 -42.26 -20.18 2.18
N SER A 27 -41.96 -18.91 1.89
CA SER A 27 -41.57 -17.84 2.84
C SER A 27 -40.71 -16.77 2.14
N GLN A 28 -41.35 -15.85 1.42
CA GLN A 28 -40.70 -14.57 1.06
C GLN A 28 -40.71 -13.65 2.30
N SER A 29 -39.91 -14.00 3.30
CA SER A 29 -39.30 -12.98 4.14
C SER A 29 -38.24 -12.33 3.27
N LEU A 30 -38.50 -11.12 2.77
CA LEU A 30 -37.50 -10.31 2.06
C LEU A 30 -36.33 -10.05 3.02
N ILE A 31 -35.35 -10.95 3.07
CA ILE A 31 -34.07 -10.71 3.70
C ILE A 31 -33.40 -9.63 2.85
N SER A 32 -33.47 -8.39 3.34
CA SER A 32 -32.78 -7.27 2.71
C SER A 32 -31.28 -7.42 2.98
N CYS A 33 -30.61 -8.24 2.17
CA CYS A 33 -29.16 -8.36 2.17
C CYS A 33 -28.56 -7.18 1.42
N TYR A 34 -27.75 -6.41 2.13
CA TYR A 34 -27.07 -5.23 1.61
C TYR A 34 -25.63 -5.57 1.26
N VAL A 35 -25.22 -5.25 0.03
CA VAL A 35 -23.84 -5.45 -0.42
C VAL A 35 -23.09 -4.12 -0.36
N GLN A 36 -21.97 -4.12 0.35
CA GLN A 36 -21.14 -2.93 0.55
C GLN A 36 -20.24 -2.65 -0.68
N GLN A 37 -20.53 -1.56 -1.41
CA GLN A 37 -19.64 -1.06 -2.46
C GLN A 37 -18.40 -0.41 -1.86
N GLN A 38 -17.21 -0.85 -2.27
CA GLN A 38 -15.96 -0.22 -1.86
C GLN A 38 -15.86 1.23 -2.36
N ARG A 39 -15.04 2.04 -1.69
CA ARG A 39 -14.80 3.46 -2.04
C ARG A 39 -14.72 3.63 -3.56
N PRO A 40 -15.57 4.46 -4.19
CA PRO A 40 -15.45 4.71 -5.61
C PRO A 40 -14.04 5.22 -5.89
N THR A 41 -13.37 4.65 -6.89
CA THR A 41 -12.28 5.38 -7.55
C THR A 41 -12.83 6.74 -7.93
N PRO A 42 -12.12 7.85 -7.67
CA PRO A 42 -12.63 9.18 -7.95
C PRO A 42 -13.16 9.23 -9.39
N PRO A 43 -14.37 9.79 -9.62
CA PRO A 43 -14.96 9.83 -10.95
C PRO A 43 -13.95 10.48 -11.90
N MET A 44 -13.77 9.88 -13.07
CA MET A 44 -12.98 10.51 -14.13
C MET A 44 -13.62 11.88 -14.40
N PRO A 45 -12.86 12.99 -14.30
CA PRO A 45 -13.41 14.31 -14.58
C PRO A 45 -13.90 14.35 -16.03
N GLY A 46 -15.21 14.59 -16.25
CA GLY A 46 -15.80 14.78 -17.58
C GLY A 46 -17.13 14.05 -17.89
N SER A 47 -17.74 13.31 -16.97
CA SER A 47 -18.98 12.56 -17.26
C SER A 47 -20.26 13.35 -16.97
N ASN A 48 -20.65 14.27 -17.86
CA ASN A 48 -22.00 14.85 -17.88
C ASN A 48 -22.77 14.39 -19.13
N ASN A 49 -23.97 13.84 -18.92
CA ASN A 49 -24.99 13.46 -19.93
C ASN A 49 -24.48 12.70 -21.17
N MET A 50 -24.27 11.39 -21.02
CA MET A 50 -24.19 10.49 -22.18
C MET A 50 -25.60 10.18 -22.71
N ASP A 51 -25.78 10.46 -23.99
CA ASP A 51 -26.95 10.19 -24.81
C ASP A 51 -27.34 8.69 -24.80
N ILE A 52 -28.64 8.38 -24.67
CA ILE A 52 -29.16 7.01 -24.47
C ILE A 52 -28.86 6.09 -25.66
N ASN A 53 -28.77 6.65 -26.86
CA ASN A 53 -28.39 5.88 -28.06
C ASN A 53 -26.91 5.47 -28.07
N ASN A 54 -26.03 6.22 -27.40
CA ASN A 54 -24.65 5.79 -27.16
C ASN A 54 -24.59 4.65 -26.14
N ILE A 55 -25.52 4.58 -25.18
CA ILE A 55 -25.57 3.50 -24.18
C ILE A 55 -25.91 2.15 -24.84
N ILE A 56 -26.85 2.11 -25.78
CA ILE A 56 -27.25 0.84 -26.44
C ILE A 56 -26.14 0.28 -27.33
N ASN A 57 -25.45 1.13 -28.11
CA ASN A 57 -24.27 0.69 -28.88
C ASN A 57 -23.07 0.39 -27.96
N ASN A 58 -23.00 0.99 -26.77
CA ASN A 58 -21.98 0.69 -25.77
C ASN A 58 -22.28 -0.58 -24.95
N ASN A 59 -23.49 -1.14 -24.97
CA ASN A 59 -23.81 -2.32 -24.16
C ASN A 59 -23.08 -3.58 -24.65
N SER A 60 -22.99 -3.78 -25.98
CA SER A 60 -22.19 -4.87 -26.55
C SER A 60 -20.71 -4.70 -26.22
N SER A 61 -20.22 -3.46 -26.23
CA SER A 61 -18.86 -3.09 -25.80
C SER A 61 -18.66 -3.33 -24.30
N LEU A 62 -19.66 -3.05 -23.46
CA LEU A 62 -19.56 -3.21 -22.01
C LEU A 62 -19.53 -4.69 -21.59
N GLU A 63 -20.41 -5.52 -22.14
CA GLU A 63 -20.39 -6.96 -21.89
C GLU A 63 -19.07 -7.57 -22.37
N ALA A 64 -18.54 -7.15 -23.53
CA ALA A 64 -17.22 -7.58 -23.98
C ALA A 64 -16.10 -7.13 -23.03
N ARG A 65 -16.17 -5.91 -22.47
CA ARG A 65 -15.22 -5.40 -21.47
C ARG A 65 -15.31 -6.14 -20.14
N LEU A 66 -16.51 -6.49 -19.68
CA LEU A 66 -16.73 -7.29 -18.48
C LEU A 66 -16.23 -8.73 -18.69
N HIS A 67 -16.57 -9.34 -19.82
CA HIS A 67 -16.06 -10.66 -20.19
C HIS A 67 -14.52 -10.66 -20.24
N ASN A 68 -13.90 -9.63 -20.83
CA ASN A 68 -12.45 -9.48 -20.83
C ASN A 68 -11.89 -9.28 -19.42
N PHE A 69 -12.57 -8.55 -18.53
CA PHE A 69 -12.16 -8.40 -17.14
C PHE A 69 -12.26 -9.71 -16.34
N GLN A 70 -13.25 -10.55 -16.64
CA GLN A 70 -13.43 -11.87 -16.03
C GLN A 70 -12.40 -12.88 -16.51
N THR A 71 -12.10 -12.88 -17.81
CA THR A 71 -11.27 -13.91 -18.44
C THR A 71 -9.80 -13.53 -18.57
N ARG A 72 -9.45 -12.25 -18.53
CA ARG A 72 -8.08 -11.77 -18.69
C ARG A 72 -7.56 -11.16 -17.38
N PRO A 73 -6.31 -11.47 -16.98
CA PRO A 73 -5.68 -10.83 -15.84
C PRO A 73 -5.69 -9.30 -15.99
N SER A 74 -6.23 -8.63 -14.98
CA SER A 74 -6.18 -7.16 -14.86
C SER A 74 -5.33 -6.83 -13.64
N SER A 75 -4.25 -6.05 -13.81
CA SER A 75 -3.34 -5.69 -12.71
C SER A 75 -4.05 -5.38 -11.39
N LEU A 76 -4.00 -6.34 -10.46
CA LEU A 76 -4.54 -6.17 -9.11
C LEU A 76 -3.67 -5.18 -8.33
N ARG A 77 -4.30 -4.22 -7.66
CA ARG A 77 -3.65 -3.25 -6.78
C ARG A 77 -3.71 -3.75 -5.35
N ILE A 78 -2.58 -4.23 -4.82
CA ILE A 78 -2.44 -4.76 -3.47
C ILE A 78 -1.80 -3.71 -2.57
N PRO A 79 -2.48 -3.21 -1.52
CA PRO A 79 -1.85 -2.37 -0.50
C PRO A 79 -0.71 -3.10 0.22
N ALA A 80 0.39 -2.41 0.49
CA ALA A 80 1.54 -2.95 1.21
C ALA A 80 1.16 -3.55 2.57
N SER A 81 0.24 -2.91 3.30
CA SER A 81 -0.29 -3.36 4.58
C SER A 81 -1.10 -4.67 4.51
N GLN A 82 -1.56 -5.09 3.34
CA GLN A 82 -2.32 -6.33 3.15
C GLN A 82 -1.44 -7.51 2.73
N VAL A 83 -0.19 -7.26 2.30
CA VAL A 83 0.71 -8.30 1.77
C VAL A 83 0.91 -9.46 2.76
N SER A 84 1.10 -9.17 4.04
CA SER A 84 1.22 -10.20 5.07
C SER A 84 -0.04 -11.05 5.21
N ALA A 85 -1.22 -10.46 4.99
CA ALA A 85 -2.48 -11.19 5.07
C ALA A 85 -2.59 -12.19 3.90
N LEU A 86 -2.32 -11.71 2.68
CA LEU A 86 -2.36 -12.55 1.47
C LEU A 86 -1.31 -13.65 1.48
N ALA A 87 -0.22 -13.49 2.24
CA ALA A 87 0.78 -14.54 2.47
C ALA A 87 0.44 -15.51 3.63
N GLY A 88 -0.71 -15.34 4.29
CA GLY A 88 -1.15 -16.18 5.41
C GLY A 88 -0.42 -15.89 6.74
N LEU A 89 0.17 -14.69 6.89
CA LEU A 89 0.99 -14.28 8.04
C LEU A 89 0.31 -13.22 8.92
N HIS A 90 -0.98 -12.93 8.69
CA HIS A 90 -1.75 -11.95 9.48
C HIS A 90 -2.94 -12.63 10.20
N PRO A 91 -2.86 -12.89 11.52
CA PRO A 91 -3.86 -13.70 12.24
C PRO A 91 -5.17 -12.97 12.55
N TYR A 92 -5.27 -11.69 12.20
CA TYR A 92 -6.46 -10.86 12.48
C TYR A 92 -7.23 -10.42 11.23
N GLN A 93 -6.70 -10.63 10.02
CA GLN A 93 -7.37 -10.17 8.80
C GLN A 93 -8.42 -11.19 8.35
N ASN A 94 -9.52 -10.70 7.79
CA ASN A 94 -10.57 -11.53 7.20
C ASN A 94 -10.23 -11.80 5.72
N LEU A 95 -9.61 -12.93 5.43
CA LEU A 95 -9.16 -13.25 4.07
C LEU A 95 -10.31 -13.45 3.07
N PRO A 96 -11.45 -14.09 3.42
CA PRO A 96 -12.60 -14.13 2.52
C PRO A 96 -13.12 -12.73 2.14
N GLN A 97 -13.18 -11.79 3.10
CA GLN A 97 -13.54 -10.40 2.79
C GLN A 97 -12.51 -9.75 1.85
N LEU A 98 -11.21 -9.93 2.09
CA LEU A 98 -10.16 -9.42 1.21
C LEU A 98 -10.25 -10.05 -0.20
N LEU A 99 -10.53 -11.34 -0.29
CA LEU A 99 -10.72 -12.04 -1.57
C LEU A 99 -11.88 -11.44 -2.35
N TYR A 100 -13.02 -11.24 -1.69
CA TYR A 100 -14.18 -10.54 -2.24
C TYR A 100 -13.80 -9.14 -2.76
N ASP A 101 -13.07 -8.37 -1.94
CA ASP A 101 -12.60 -7.03 -2.29
C ASP A 101 -11.72 -7.02 -3.55
N PHE A 102 -10.86 -8.04 -3.73
CA PHE A 102 -9.98 -8.17 -4.89
C PHE A 102 -10.68 -8.72 -6.15
N VAL A 103 -11.66 -9.60 -6.00
CA VAL A 103 -12.49 -10.11 -7.11
C VAL A 103 -13.21 -8.94 -7.78
N TYR A 104 -13.80 -8.05 -6.98
CA TYR A 104 -14.57 -6.90 -7.44
C TYR A 104 -13.79 -5.57 -7.43
N GLN A 105 -12.46 -5.63 -7.37
CA GLN A 105 -11.62 -4.44 -7.43
C GLN A 105 -11.73 -3.73 -8.79
N SER A 106 -11.67 -2.38 -8.77
CA SER A 106 -11.76 -1.46 -9.93
C SER A 106 -13.19 -1.18 -10.41
N TYR A 107 -13.32 -0.22 -11.33
CA TYR A 107 -14.60 0.15 -11.94
C TYR A 107 -15.31 -1.04 -12.59
N LEU A 108 -14.60 -1.85 -13.40
CA LEU A 108 -15.19 -3.03 -14.04
C LEU A 108 -15.56 -4.10 -13.00
N GLY A 109 -14.79 -4.21 -11.92
CA GLY A 109 -15.13 -5.07 -10.79
C GLY A 109 -16.43 -4.65 -10.08
N GLN A 110 -16.66 -3.34 -9.90
CA GLN A 110 -17.91 -2.85 -9.31
C GLN A 110 -19.12 -3.05 -10.23
N LEU A 111 -18.94 -2.94 -11.56
CA LEU A 111 -20.00 -3.29 -12.50
C LEU A 111 -20.30 -4.80 -12.50
N LEU A 112 -19.26 -5.63 -12.39
CA LEU A 112 -19.42 -7.07 -12.22
C LEU A 112 -20.17 -7.39 -10.92
N LEU A 113 -19.83 -6.72 -9.82
CA LEU A 113 -20.54 -6.86 -8.54
C LEU A 113 -22.01 -6.48 -8.67
N GLN A 114 -22.34 -5.43 -9.42
CA GLN A 114 -23.73 -5.04 -9.66
C GLN A 114 -24.51 -6.06 -10.49
N LYS A 115 -23.87 -6.65 -11.49
CA LYS A 115 -24.45 -7.74 -12.28
C LYS A 115 -24.72 -8.96 -11.40
N ASP A 116 -23.72 -9.40 -10.63
CA ASP A 116 -23.82 -10.56 -9.74
C ASP A 116 -24.85 -10.32 -8.61
N ALA A 117 -24.86 -9.13 -8.00
CA ALA A 117 -25.84 -8.77 -6.99
C ALA A 117 -27.27 -8.79 -7.55
N THR A 118 -27.48 -8.26 -8.76
CA THR A 118 -28.77 -8.28 -9.44
C THR A 118 -29.22 -9.72 -9.72
N ALA A 119 -28.30 -10.57 -10.19
CA ALA A 119 -28.58 -11.99 -10.45
C ALA A 119 -28.99 -12.75 -9.17
N LEU A 120 -28.48 -12.33 -8.02
CA LEU A 120 -28.79 -12.90 -6.70
C LEU A 120 -29.93 -12.20 -5.96
N GLY A 121 -30.56 -11.17 -6.55
CA GLY A 121 -31.61 -10.38 -5.89
C GLY A 121 -31.12 -9.52 -4.72
N LEU A 122 -29.82 -9.19 -4.68
CA LEU A 122 -29.19 -8.38 -3.65
C LEU A 122 -29.25 -6.89 -4.01
N THR A 123 -29.31 -6.03 -2.98
CA THR A 123 -29.28 -4.57 -3.16
C THR A 123 -27.91 -4.03 -2.75
N LEU A 124 -27.26 -3.28 -3.65
CA LEU A 124 -26.00 -2.61 -3.33
C LEU A 124 -26.24 -1.34 -2.51
N VAL A 125 -25.36 -1.09 -1.54
CA VAL A 125 -25.30 0.15 -0.76
C VAL A 125 -23.86 0.65 -0.70
N ASP A 126 -23.70 1.97 -0.56
CA ASP A 126 -22.39 2.55 -0.30
C ASP A 126 -21.86 2.04 1.05
N ALA A 127 -20.70 1.36 1.05
CA ALA A 127 -20.16 0.70 2.23
C ALA A 127 -19.99 1.65 3.40
N LYS A 128 -19.39 2.82 3.13
CA LYS A 128 -19.05 3.80 4.15
C LYS A 128 -20.31 4.40 4.77
N THR A 129 -21.23 4.88 3.94
CA THR A 129 -22.48 5.48 4.41
C THR A 129 -23.34 4.45 5.14
N HIS A 130 -23.35 3.21 4.66
CA HIS A 130 -24.11 2.13 5.30
C HIS A 130 -23.51 1.73 6.65
N GLU A 131 -22.18 1.57 6.74
CA GLU A 131 -21.47 1.30 8.00
C GLU A 131 -21.71 2.41 9.02
N GLU A 132 -21.52 3.67 8.64
CA GLU A 132 -21.80 4.84 9.50
C GLU A 132 -23.26 4.82 10.00
N LYS A 133 -24.20 4.51 9.11
CA LYS A 133 -25.63 4.45 9.45
C LYS A 133 -25.95 3.27 10.37
N ILE A 134 -25.37 2.09 10.14
CA ILE A 134 -25.50 0.92 11.04
C ILE A 134 -24.95 1.27 12.42
N MET A 135 -23.73 1.82 12.49
CA MET A 135 -23.11 2.20 13.76
C MET A 135 -23.98 3.19 14.53
N LEU A 136 -24.49 4.23 13.86
CA LEU A 136 -25.37 5.22 14.49
C LEU A 136 -26.72 4.64 14.91
N ASN A 137 -27.27 3.68 14.16
CA ASN A 137 -28.50 2.99 14.51
C ASN A 137 -28.31 2.09 15.73
N LEU A 138 -27.30 1.21 15.72
CA LEU A 138 -26.94 0.36 16.86
C LEU A 138 -26.66 1.19 18.11
N ALA A 139 -25.93 2.28 17.96
CA ALA A 139 -25.67 3.21 19.07
C ALA A 139 -26.94 3.89 19.58
N SER A 140 -27.87 4.27 18.68
CA SER A 140 -29.16 4.84 19.07
C SER A 140 -30.02 3.83 19.85
N THR A 141 -29.98 2.55 19.48
CA THR A 141 -30.64 1.46 20.20
C THR A 141 -30.05 1.27 21.61
N ALA A 142 -28.73 1.44 21.75
CA ALA A 142 -28.07 1.39 23.05
C ALA A 142 -28.48 2.56 23.95
N SER A 143 -28.19 3.81 23.53
CA SER A 143 -28.59 5.04 24.21
C SER A 143 -28.29 6.30 23.37
N THR A 144 -28.92 7.43 23.72
CA THR A 144 -28.57 8.74 23.11
C THR A 144 -27.12 9.13 23.35
N GLU A 145 -26.56 8.78 24.52
CA GLU A 145 -25.17 9.04 24.86
C GLU A 145 -24.21 8.22 23.97
N THR A 146 -24.50 6.93 23.76
CA THR A 146 -23.71 6.06 22.88
C THR A 146 -23.68 6.59 21.45
N LYS A 147 -24.83 7.06 20.94
CA LYS A 147 -24.92 7.67 19.62
C LYS A 147 -23.97 8.86 19.48
N GLU A 148 -23.91 9.71 20.51
CA GLU A 148 -23.03 10.88 20.47
C GLU A 148 -21.56 10.50 20.56
N LEU A 149 -21.19 9.52 21.39
CA LEU A 149 -19.85 8.96 21.41
C LEU A 149 -19.44 8.40 20.04
N VAL A 150 -20.33 7.69 19.35
CA VAL A 150 -20.08 7.15 18.00
C VAL A 150 -19.90 8.27 16.97
N LYS A 151 -20.66 9.38 17.05
CA LYS A 151 -20.38 10.54 16.19
C LYS A 151 -18.98 11.09 16.41
N GLN A 152 -18.53 11.18 17.67
CA GLN A 152 -17.15 11.60 17.96
C GLN A 152 -16.12 10.65 17.35
N VAL A 153 -16.37 9.34 17.41
CA VAL A 153 -15.52 8.32 16.77
C VAL A 153 -15.43 8.54 15.26
N LEU A 154 -16.56 8.79 14.59
CA LEU A 154 -16.59 9.07 13.15
C LEU A 154 -15.90 10.40 12.79
N GLU A 155 -16.02 11.43 13.62
CA GLU A 155 -15.27 12.69 13.47
C GLU A 155 -13.76 12.48 13.62
N VAL A 156 -13.32 11.62 14.54
CA VAL A 156 -11.89 11.28 14.70
C VAL A 156 -11.39 10.50 13.50
N SER A 157 -12.13 9.49 13.04
CA SER A 157 -11.77 8.69 11.87
C SER A 157 -11.69 9.50 10.57
N SER A 158 -12.44 10.61 10.48
CA SER A 158 -12.41 11.51 9.33
C SER A 158 -11.41 12.67 9.47
N GLY A 159 -10.66 12.73 10.58
CA GLY A 159 -9.70 13.80 10.86
C GLY A 159 -10.34 15.13 11.28
N LYS A 160 -11.67 15.19 11.47
CA LYS A 160 -12.38 16.39 11.91
C LYS A 160 -12.17 16.69 13.40
N ARG A 161 -11.82 15.67 14.19
CA ARG A 161 -11.57 15.79 15.64
C ARG A 161 -10.24 15.14 16.00
N LYS A 162 -9.36 15.88 16.69
CA LYS A 162 -8.09 15.35 17.21
C LYS A 162 -8.21 15.07 18.70
N LEU A 163 -8.21 13.79 19.08
CA LEU A 163 -8.06 13.38 20.49
C LEU A 163 -6.62 13.61 20.93
N GLN A 164 -6.36 13.85 22.20
CA GLN A 164 -5.03 14.26 22.70
C GLN A 164 -4.25 13.12 23.36
N SER A 165 -4.91 12.01 23.72
CA SER A 165 -4.28 10.89 24.44
C SER A 165 -4.98 9.55 24.19
N VAL A 166 -4.26 8.45 24.44
CA VAL A 166 -4.82 7.08 24.37
C VAL A 166 -5.88 6.87 25.44
N ASN A 167 -5.79 7.52 26.60
CA ASN A 167 -6.83 7.42 27.63
C ASN A 167 -8.18 7.95 27.14
N GLN A 168 -8.21 9.04 26.36
CA GLN A 168 -9.46 9.52 25.75
C GLN A 168 -10.03 8.50 24.75
N VAL A 169 -9.16 7.87 23.96
CA VAL A 169 -9.55 6.77 23.06
C VAL A 169 -10.15 5.61 23.85
N GLN A 170 -9.46 5.17 24.91
CA GLN A 170 -9.90 4.06 25.77
C GLN A 170 -11.16 4.41 26.56
N GLU A 171 -11.34 5.66 27.00
CA GLU A 171 -12.53 6.14 27.70
C GLU A 171 -13.75 6.06 26.77
N ILE A 172 -13.63 6.60 25.55
CA ILE A 172 -14.69 6.50 24.53
C ILE A 172 -15.03 5.03 24.25
N GLN A 173 -14.02 4.18 24.03
CA GLN A 173 -14.21 2.75 23.79
C GLN A 173 -14.87 2.04 24.97
N THR A 174 -14.45 2.34 26.20
CA THR A 174 -14.95 1.71 27.42
C THR A 174 -16.39 2.14 27.69
N ARG A 175 -16.73 3.42 27.49
CA ARG A 175 -18.10 3.93 27.64
C ARG A 175 -19.05 3.32 26.61
N ILE A 176 -18.65 3.27 25.33
CA ILE A 176 -19.43 2.60 24.28
C ILE A 176 -19.65 1.12 24.66
N LYS A 177 -18.59 0.41 25.06
CA LYS A 177 -18.67 -1.00 25.45
C LYS A 177 -19.56 -1.22 26.67
N HIS A 178 -19.46 -0.36 27.69
CA HIS A 178 -20.28 -0.45 28.88
C HIS A 178 -21.77 -0.25 28.54
N GLN A 179 -22.11 0.81 27.82
CA GLN A 179 -23.49 1.10 27.44
C GLN A 179 -24.08 0.03 26.51
N ALA A 180 -23.31 -0.48 25.56
CA ALA A 180 -23.73 -1.57 24.69
C ALA A 180 -24.01 -2.85 25.49
N LYS A 181 -23.20 -3.17 26.50
CA LYS A 181 -23.44 -4.31 27.41
C LYS A 181 -24.65 -4.11 28.32
N GLU A 182 -24.90 -2.91 28.83
CA GLU A 182 -26.12 -2.63 29.59
C GLU A 182 -27.37 -2.74 28.70
N ALA A 183 -27.30 -2.24 27.46
CA ALA A 183 -28.36 -2.40 26.48
C ALA A 183 -28.63 -3.89 26.18
N GLN A 184 -27.59 -4.70 26.06
CA GLN A 184 -27.71 -6.16 25.92
C GLN A 184 -28.37 -6.82 27.13
N LYS A 185 -27.94 -6.51 28.36
CA LYS A 185 -28.57 -7.04 29.58
C LYS A 185 -30.06 -6.69 29.66
N SER A 186 -30.43 -5.51 29.15
CA SER A 186 -31.83 -5.07 29.06
C SER A 186 -32.61 -5.67 27.88
N GLY A 187 -31.98 -6.50 27.05
CA GLY A 187 -32.61 -7.13 25.87
C GLY A 187 -32.77 -6.21 24.66
N LYS A 188 -32.20 -5.00 24.68
CA LYS A 188 -32.28 -4.04 23.56
C LYS A 188 -31.32 -4.37 22.41
N MET A 189 -30.25 -5.11 22.70
CA MET A 189 -29.23 -5.49 21.72
C MET A 189 -28.84 -6.95 21.86
N SER A 190 -28.52 -7.60 20.75
CA SER A 190 -27.92 -8.93 20.72
C SER A 190 -26.43 -8.87 21.10
N GLN A 191 -25.84 -9.99 21.53
CA GLN A 191 -24.38 -10.07 21.78
C GLN A 191 -23.58 -9.69 20.52
N LYS A 192 -24.02 -10.14 19.34
CA LYS A 192 -23.36 -9.86 18.06
C LYS A 192 -23.43 -8.36 17.71
N GLN A 193 -24.55 -7.70 17.98
CA GLN A 193 -24.67 -6.24 17.82
C GLN A 193 -23.72 -5.47 18.74
N VAL A 194 -23.56 -5.93 19.98
CA VAL A 194 -22.59 -5.33 20.91
C VAL A 194 -21.16 -5.48 20.36
N GLU A 195 -20.79 -6.67 19.92
CA GLU A 195 -19.46 -6.93 19.35
C GLU A 195 -19.21 -6.09 18.09
N GLN A 196 -20.17 -6.05 17.16
CA GLN A 196 -20.09 -5.26 15.94
C GLN A 196 -19.91 -3.77 16.24
N LEU A 197 -20.74 -3.20 17.12
CA LEU A 197 -20.66 -1.79 17.50
C LEU A 197 -19.33 -1.45 18.16
N VAL A 198 -18.88 -2.29 19.10
CA VAL A 198 -17.63 -2.08 19.84
C VAL A 198 -16.42 -2.21 18.92
N GLU A 199 -16.39 -3.21 18.05
CA GLU A 199 -15.25 -3.46 17.16
C GLU A 199 -15.14 -2.40 16.07
N ALA A 200 -16.25 -2.03 15.42
CA ALA A 200 -16.27 -0.96 14.43
C ALA A 200 -15.84 0.37 15.05
N SER A 201 -16.39 0.71 16.23
CA SER A 201 -16.01 1.93 16.96
C SER A 201 -14.52 1.94 17.31
N ARG A 202 -13.99 0.81 17.79
CA ARG A 202 -12.57 0.62 18.13
C ARG A 202 -11.67 0.85 16.92
N GLY A 203 -11.99 0.25 15.77
CA GLY A 203 -11.23 0.37 14.53
C GLY A 203 -11.14 1.82 14.06
N HIS A 204 -12.29 2.51 13.98
CA HIS A 204 -12.38 3.90 13.53
C HIS A 204 -11.60 4.86 14.42
N VAL A 205 -11.81 4.80 15.75
CA VAL A 205 -11.14 5.73 16.67
C VAL A 205 -9.65 5.48 16.74
N SER A 206 -9.21 4.22 16.72
CA SER A 206 -7.77 3.88 16.85
C SER A 206 -7.00 4.27 15.59
N THR A 207 -7.59 4.02 14.41
CA THR A 207 -6.98 4.39 13.13
C THR A 207 -6.92 5.91 12.98
N GLY A 208 -8.04 6.60 13.21
CA GLY A 208 -8.08 8.06 13.14
C GLY A 208 -7.13 8.74 14.15
N PHE A 209 -7.03 8.17 15.36
CA PHE A 209 -6.08 8.63 16.37
C PHE A 209 -4.63 8.49 15.89
N GLY A 210 -4.24 7.32 15.36
CA GLY A 210 -2.90 7.10 14.83
C GLY A 210 -2.53 8.13 13.75
N THR A 211 -3.38 8.27 12.73
CA THR A 211 -3.15 9.23 11.62
C THR A 211 -3.00 10.68 12.10
N CYS A 212 -3.77 11.11 13.12
CA CYS A 212 -3.68 12.49 13.62
C CYS A 212 -2.39 12.79 14.42
N HIS A 213 -1.62 11.76 14.77
CA HIS A 213 -0.52 11.80 15.74
C HIS A 213 0.81 11.27 15.20
N GLU A 214 0.85 10.97 13.92
CA GLU A 214 2.00 10.40 13.23
C GLU A 214 3.19 11.39 13.21
N GLU A 215 2.94 12.66 12.89
CA GLU A 215 3.99 13.69 12.85
C GLU A 215 4.68 13.89 14.20
N GLU A 216 3.93 13.95 15.30
CA GLU A 216 4.48 14.11 16.65
C GLU A 216 5.29 12.87 17.06
N ALA A 217 4.94 11.68 16.56
CA ALA A 217 5.75 10.49 16.80
C ALA A 217 7.09 10.56 16.07
N LEU A 218 7.12 11.06 14.84
CA LEU A 218 8.36 11.28 14.09
C LEU A 218 9.24 12.34 14.78
N ASP A 219 8.68 13.41 15.34
CA ASP A 219 9.44 14.41 16.11
C ASP A 219 10.15 13.79 17.33
N VAL A 220 9.44 12.91 18.07
CA VAL A 220 10.03 12.19 19.21
C VAL A 220 11.12 11.24 18.76
N TYR A 221 10.93 10.58 17.62
CA TYR A 221 11.92 9.71 17.01
C TYR A 221 13.18 10.45 16.57
N GLU A 222 13.06 11.57 15.86
CA GLU A 222 14.20 12.40 15.44
C GLU A 222 15.01 12.86 16.65
N LYS A 223 14.34 13.32 17.70
CA LYS A 223 14.98 13.71 18.95
C LYS A 223 15.70 12.54 19.63
N ARG A 224 15.14 11.33 19.55
CA ARG A 224 15.71 10.12 20.17
C ARG A 224 16.93 9.60 19.43
N VAL A 225 16.90 9.63 18.10
CA VAL A 225 17.98 9.12 17.23
C VAL A 225 19.04 10.18 16.94
N GLY A 226 18.69 11.47 17.01
CA GLY A 226 19.59 12.57 16.66
C GLY A 226 19.71 12.81 15.15
N CYS A 227 18.77 12.30 14.35
CA CYS A 227 18.74 12.45 12.90
C CYS A 227 17.38 13.00 12.44
N CYS A 228 17.38 13.87 11.43
CA CYS A 228 16.16 14.40 10.83
C CYS A 228 15.53 13.38 9.84
N VAL A 229 14.20 13.31 9.79
CA VAL A 229 13.43 12.58 8.78
C VAL A 229 13.10 13.54 7.64
N ARG A 230 13.76 13.39 6.49
CA ARG A 230 13.65 14.32 5.36
C ARG A 230 12.35 14.19 4.55
N GLU A 231 11.78 12.98 4.45
CA GLU A 231 10.61 12.71 3.61
C GLU A 231 9.47 12.11 4.42
N ARG A 232 8.75 12.95 5.15
CA ARG A 232 7.57 12.55 5.93
C ARG A 232 6.36 12.34 5.04
N ASN A 233 5.55 11.31 5.30
CA ASN A 233 4.35 10.95 4.53
C ASN A 233 4.65 10.77 3.02
N GLU A 234 5.60 9.88 2.69
CA GLU A 234 6.16 9.85 1.35
C GLU A 234 5.12 9.57 0.25
N ALA A 235 5.45 10.02 -0.98
CA ALA A 235 4.71 9.69 -2.18
C ALA A 235 4.40 8.19 -2.29
N LEU A 236 3.13 7.90 -2.60
CA LEU A 236 2.65 6.55 -2.86
C LEU A 236 3.49 5.88 -3.96
N MET A 237 4.24 4.84 -3.59
CA MET A 237 5.03 4.02 -4.49
C MET A 237 4.18 2.90 -5.11
N GLU A 238 4.59 2.45 -6.30
CA GLU A 238 3.98 1.38 -7.07
C GLU A 238 5.06 0.42 -7.57
N TRP A 239 4.97 -0.85 -7.17
CA TRP A 239 5.86 -1.92 -7.59
C TRP A 239 5.10 -2.98 -8.37
N ARG A 240 5.45 -3.16 -9.65
CA ARG A 240 4.72 -4.03 -10.59
C ARG A 240 5.38 -5.40 -10.69
N PHE A 241 4.56 -6.42 -10.87
CA PHE A 241 5.01 -7.80 -10.93
C PHE A 241 4.44 -8.52 -12.15
N ASP A 242 5.23 -9.43 -12.69
CA ASP A 242 4.84 -10.38 -13.72
C ASP A 242 4.67 -11.78 -13.12
N ARG A 243 3.79 -12.57 -13.73
CA ARG A 243 3.52 -13.94 -13.31
C ARG A 243 4.61 -14.85 -13.85
N ARG A 244 5.17 -15.72 -13.01
CA ARG A 244 6.10 -16.78 -13.43
C ARG A 244 5.61 -18.13 -12.95
N VAL A 245 5.53 -19.09 -13.86
CA VAL A 245 5.32 -20.50 -13.52
C VAL A 245 6.68 -21.11 -13.22
N VAL A 246 6.79 -21.78 -12.08
CA VAL A 246 7.99 -22.50 -11.64
C VAL A 246 7.62 -23.96 -11.37
N GLU A 247 8.61 -24.83 -11.28
CA GLU A 247 8.36 -26.21 -10.89
C GLU A 247 7.67 -26.25 -9.51
N GLY A 248 6.49 -26.87 -9.44
CA GLY A 248 5.70 -26.96 -8.21
C GLY A 248 4.78 -25.77 -7.91
N GLY A 249 4.64 -24.78 -8.79
CA GLY A 249 3.61 -23.75 -8.62
C GLY A 249 3.84 -22.44 -9.38
N VAL A 250 3.52 -21.34 -8.72
CA VAL A 250 3.53 -20.00 -9.30
C VAL A 250 4.28 -19.04 -8.38
N THR A 251 4.96 -18.08 -8.97
CA THR A 251 5.61 -16.98 -8.28
C THR A 251 5.45 -15.70 -9.09
N ALA A 252 5.96 -14.60 -8.54
CA ALA A 252 5.94 -13.30 -9.17
C ALA A 252 7.36 -12.74 -9.26
N VAL A 253 7.67 -12.06 -10.36
CA VAL A 253 8.96 -11.39 -10.56
C VAL A 253 8.72 -9.91 -10.79
N PRO A 254 9.49 -9.02 -10.14
CA PRO A 254 9.30 -7.58 -10.32
C PRO A 254 9.59 -7.15 -11.77
N LEU A 255 8.76 -6.27 -12.31
CA LEU A 255 8.92 -5.62 -13.62
C LEU A 255 9.83 -4.38 -13.52
N GLY A 256 10.93 -4.51 -12.76
CA GLY A 256 11.85 -3.41 -12.43
C GLY A 256 11.71 -2.90 -10.99
N VAL A 257 12.26 -1.72 -10.74
CA VAL A 257 12.21 -1.06 -9.42
C VAL A 257 10.82 -0.46 -9.16
N ALA A 258 10.47 -0.29 -7.89
CA ALA A 258 9.26 0.45 -7.56
C ALA A 258 9.42 1.92 -7.94
N MET A 259 8.31 2.57 -8.30
CA MET A 259 8.31 3.97 -8.72
C MET A 259 7.20 4.75 -8.07
N ARG A 260 7.38 6.06 -7.93
CA ARG A 260 6.33 6.97 -7.50
C ARG A 260 5.15 6.92 -8.46
N ARG A 261 3.93 6.93 -7.91
CA ARG A 261 2.71 6.92 -8.71
C ARG A 261 2.67 8.14 -9.63
N GLY A 262 2.61 7.88 -10.94
CA GLY A 262 2.60 8.91 -11.99
C GLY A 262 3.88 8.93 -12.84
N SER A 263 5.02 8.56 -12.27
CA SER A 263 6.32 8.57 -12.99
C SER A 263 6.39 7.54 -14.11
N TRP A 264 5.66 6.42 -13.98
CA TRP A 264 5.59 5.37 -15.01
C TRP A 264 5.18 5.89 -16.39
N LYS A 265 4.19 6.79 -16.47
CA LYS A 265 3.74 7.34 -17.76
C LYS A 265 4.83 8.20 -18.41
N GLN A 266 5.57 8.95 -17.60
CA GLN A 266 6.66 9.79 -18.08
C GLN A 266 7.84 8.93 -18.57
N GLN A 267 8.21 7.88 -17.82
CA GLN A 267 9.29 6.99 -18.23
C GLN A 267 8.95 6.21 -19.50
N GLN A 268 7.71 5.71 -19.65
CA GLN A 268 7.27 5.07 -20.88
C GLN A 268 7.31 6.02 -22.07
N GLN A 269 6.84 7.27 -21.91
CA GLN A 269 6.93 8.27 -22.97
C GLN A 269 8.39 8.59 -23.35
N GLN A 270 9.30 8.67 -22.37
CA GLN A 270 10.72 8.86 -22.63
C GLN A 270 11.34 7.67 -23.36
N GLN A 271 11.02 6.43 -22.98
CA GLN A 271 11.50 5.23 -23.66
C GLN A 271 10.97 5.14 -25.11
N GLN A 272 9.69 5.46 -25.32
CA GLN A 272 9.11 5.51 -26.67
C GLN A 272 9.76 6.60 -27.53
N GLN A 273 10.02 7.79 -26.97
CA GLN A 273 10.74 8.86 -27.67
C GLN A 273 12.18 8.45 -28.01
N GLN A 274 12.89 7.79 -27.10
CA GLN A 274 14.25 7.29 -27.35
C GLN A 274 14.27 6.22 -28.45
N GLN A 275 13.33 5.28 -28.44
CA GLN A 275 13.20 4.26 -29.49
C GLN A 275 12.87 4.87 -30.85
N GLN A 276 11.96 5.85 -30.90
CA GLN A 276 11.64 6.58 -32.13
C GLN A 276 12.86 7.36 -32.65
N SER A 277 13.63 8.01 -31.77
CA SER A 277 14.86 8.70 -32.19
C SER A 277 15.94 7.75 -32.70
N ALA A 278 16.13 6.58 -32.08
CA ALA A 278 17.09 5.58 -32.51
C ALA A 278 16.71 4.98 -33.88
N SER A 279 15.43 4.70 -34.09
CA SER A 279 14.90 4.23 -35.38
C SER A 279 15.06 5.29 -36.48
N ALA A 280 14.76 6.55 -36.18
CA ALA A 280 14.94 7.66 -37.11
C ALA A 280 16.43 7.89 -37.48
N GLU A 281 17.35 7.73 -36.52
CA GLU A 281 18.79 7.83 -36.80
C GLU A 281 19.30 6.65 -37.64
N SER A 282 18.81 5.44 -37.39
CA SER A 282 19.12 4.25 -38.22
C SER A 282 18.64 4.43 -39.66
N ALA A 283 17.42 4.92 -39.87
CA ALA A 283 16.87 5.18 -41.19
C ALA A 283 17.66 6.27 -41.95
N LYS A 284 18.19 7.28 -41.24
CA LYS A 284 19.06 8.31 -41.85
C LYS A 284 20.41 7.74 -42.30
N ARG A 285 20.97 6.76 -41.56
CA ARG A 285 22.25 6.13 -41.94
C ARG A 285 22.11 5.22 -43.17
N GLU A 286 20.98 4.54 -43.33
CA GLU A 286 20.72 3.71 -44.52
C GLU A 286 20.45 4.53 -45.79
N GLY A 287 19.93 5.76 -45.65
CA GLY A 287 19.68 6.66 -46.78
C GLY A 287 20.93 7.25 -47.47
N VAL A 288 22.10 7.23 -46.82
CA VAL A 288 23.32 7.88 -47.34
C VAL A 288 24.18 6.96 -48.21
N HIS A 289 23.95 5.64 -48.19
CA HIS A 289 24.73 4.69 -48.99
C HIS A 289 24.16 4.35 -50.38
N ALA A 290 23.03 4.94 -50.78
CA ALA A 290 22.38 4.63 -52.07
C ALA A 290 22.70 5.59 -53.23
N SER A 291 23.54 6.61 -53.05
CA SER A 291 23.92 7.52 -54.15
C SER A 291 25.44 7.76 -54.20
N ASN A 292 26.18 6.80 -54.75
CA ASN A 292 27.48 7.08 -55.35
C ASN A 292 27.79 6.08 -56.48
N GLY A 293 27.23 6.39 -57.64
CA GLY A 293 27.67 5.88 -58.93
C GLY A 293 28.04 7.06 -59.83
N ALA A 294 29.33 7.13 -60.17
CA ALA A 294 29.97 7.87 -61.26
C ALA A 294 30.10 9.42 -61.17
N GLY A 295 31.36 9.88 -61.18
CA GLY A 295 31.71 11.22 -61.65
C GLY A 295 32.89 11.84 -60.91
N GLY A 296 34.11 11.54 -61.34
CA GLY A 296 35.31 12.19 -60.81
C GLY A 296 35.42 13.65 -61.23
N LYS A 297 36.04 14.46 -60.36
CA LYS A 297 36.93 15.57 -60.70
C LYS A 297 37.65 16.03 -59.43
N SER A 298 38.97 16.04 -59.52
CA SER A 298 39.94 16.58 -58.58
C SER A 298 39.92 18.10 -58.59
N GLU A 299 39.97 18.76 -57.43
CA GLU A 299 40.69 20.03 -57.18
C GLU A 299 40.64 20.45 -55.69
N PRO A 300 41.43 21.46 -55.23
CA PRO A 300 42.60 21.21 -54.39
C PRO A 300 42.46 21.68 -52.93
N LEU A 301 43.50 21.34 -52.16
CA LEU A 301 43.76 21.73 -50.78
C LEU A 301 44.00 23.24 -50.66
N ASP A 302 43.23 23.90 -49.78
CA ASP A 302 43.64 25.15 -49.13
C ASP A 302 43.82 24.90 -47.64
N VAL A 303 44.99 25.32 -47.17
CA VAL A 303 45.49 25.28 -45.79
C VAL A 303 45.47 26.73 -45.31
N ASP A 304 44.78 27.02 -44.21
CA ASP A 304 45.02 28.18 -43.33
C ASP A 304 44.41 27.83 -41.96
N GLU A 305 45.20 27.61 -40.91
CA GLU A 305 45.91 28.56 -40.06
C GLU A 305 45.04 29.17 -38.92
N VAL A 306 45.29 28.61 -37.74
CA VAL A 306 45.27 29.13 -36.36
C VAL A 306 44.82 30.58 -36.11
N THR A 307 43.88 30.77 -35.17
CA THR A 307 43.94 31.70 -33.99
C THR A 307 42.66 31.48 -33.15
N ASN A 308 42.70 30.95 -31.93
CA ASN A 308 43.07 31.56 -30.64
C ASN A 308 42.32 32.87 -30.30
N ALA A 309 41.36 32.82 -29.35
CA ALA A 309 41.26 33.70 -28.16
C ALA A 309 39.82 33.92 -27.64
N LYS A 310 39.73 33.91 -26.30
CA LYS A 310 38.95 34.81 -25.42
C LYS A 310 37.43 34.61 -25.33
N SER A 311 36.95 34.13 -24.18
CA SER A 311 36.62 34.87 -22.93
C SER A 311 35.25 35.55 -22.98
N GLY A 312 34.38 35.20 -22.04
CA GLY A 312 33.10 35.89 -21.87
C GLY A 312 32.30 35.35 -20.68
N GLU A 313 32.71 35.73 -19.47
CA GLU A 313 31.86 35.75 -18.29
C GLU A 313 30.55 36.51 -18.56
N SER A 314 29.41 36.03 -18.04
CA SER A 314 28.47 36.94 -17.37
C SER A 314 27.46 36.24 -16.45
N LYS A 315 27.68 36.53 -15.16
CA LYS A 315 26.70 37.06 -14.20
C LYS A 315 25.47 36.22 -13.82
N ARG A 316 25.62 35.62 -12.64
CA ARG A 316 24.65 35.71 -11.54
C ARG A 316 24.18 37.16 -11.34
N SER A 317 22.87 37.35 -11.15
CA SER A 317 22.35 38.35 -10.23
C SER A 317 21.07 37.83 -9.57
N ASN A 318 21.11 37.82 -8.24
CA ASN A 318 19.97 37.77 -7.34
C ASN A 318 18.96 38.87 -7.66
N ILE A 319 17.71 38.70 -7.24
CA ILE A 319 16.97 39.64 -6.37
C ILE A 319 15.58 39.04 -6.08
N ALA A 320 15.30 38.91 -4.79
CA ALA A 320 13.99 38.63 -4.21
C ALA A 320 13.01 39.76 -4.53
N LYS A 321 11.72 39.44 -4.60
CA LYS A 321 10.65 40.31 -4.12
C LYS A 321 9.39 39.50 -3.84
N GLU A 322 8.99 39.57 -2.59
CA GLU A 322 7.63 39.41 -2.10
C GLU A 322 6.70 40.26 -2.98
N ASP A 323 5.55 39.71 -3.35
CA ASP A 323 4.35 40.55 -3.43
C ASP A 323 3.10 39.71 -3.17
N GLU A 324 2.31 40.24 -2.25
CA GLU A 324 1.01 39.74 -1.86
C GLU A 324 -0.02 40.08 -2.94
N GLY A 325 -1.10 39.31 -2.99
CA GLY A 325 -2.39 39.87 -3.34
C GLY A 325 -2.94 39.51 -4.71
N ASN A 326 -4.04 38.76 -4.62
CA ASN A 326 -5.34 39.19 -5.10
C ASN A 326 -5.90 38.48 -6.34
N ASP A 327 -7.08 37.93 -6.08
CA ASP A 327 -8.15 37.50 -6.96
C ASP A 327 -8.20 38.24 -8.30
N ASN A 328 -8.27 37.49 -9.39
CA ASN A 328 -9.30 37.76 -10.39
C ASN A 328 -9.57 36.59 -11.33
N VAL A 329 -10.83 36.20 -11.28
CA VAL A 329 -11.57 35.41 -12.27
C VAL A 329 -11.44 36.06 -13.65
N LYS A 330 -11.08 35.27 -14.65
CA LYS A 330 -11.37 35.58 -16.06
C LYS A 330 -12.00 34.37 -16.75
N PRO A 331 -13.09 34.56 -17.51
CA PRO A 331 -13.76 33.52 -18.28
C PRO A 331 -13.01 33.33 -19.60
N SER A 332 -12.78 32.07 -20.02
CA SER A 332 -12.25 31.76 -21.34
C SER A 332 -13.38 31.34 -22.27
N ALA A 333 -13.33 31.91 -23.46
CA ALA A 333 -14.30 31.87 -24.53
C ALA A 333 -14.56 30.47 -25.09
N ASN A 334 -15.80 30.27 -25.54
CA ASN A 334 -16.18 29.25 -26.50
C ASN A 334 -15.56 29.59 -27.86
N GLU A 335 -14.79 28.67 -28.42
CA GLU A 335 -14.42 28.68 -29.83
C GLU A 335 -15.39 27.78 -30.60
N ASP A 336 -16.08 28.38 -31.57
CA ASP A 336 -16.94 27.70 -32.53
C ASP A 336 -16.09 26.83 -33.47
N ILE A 337 -16.35 25.52 -33.46
CA ILE A 337 -15.75 24.59 -34.41
C ILE A 337 -16.60 24.57 -35.69
N VAL A 338 -16.03 25.14 -36.76
CA VAL A 338 -16.52 25.01 -38.14
C VAL A 338 -16.26 23.58 -38.62
N ILE A 339 -17.34 22.87 -38.95
CA ILE A 339 -17.29 21.55 -39.60
C ILE A 339 -17.16 21.81 -41.10
N ASN A 340 -15.97 21.56 -41.67
CA ASN A 340 -15.79 21.40 -43.11
C ASN A 340 -15.93 19.90 -43.43
N ASP A 341 -16.99 19.59 -44.16
CA ASP A 341 -17.32 18.27 -44.70
C ASP A 341 -16.80 18.23 -46.15
N ASP A 342 -15.57 17.75 -46.32
CA ASP A 342 -15.01 17.43 -47.64
C ASP A 342 -14.69 15.94 -47.68
N GLY A 343 -15.62 15.21 -48.27
CA GLY A 343 -15.48 13.79 -48.58
C GLY A 343 -14.38 13.57 -49.60
N ASN A 344 -13.40 12.74 -49.21
CA ASN A 344 -12.50 12.11 -50.16
C ASN A 344 -12.26 10.66 -49.73
N ASP A 345 -13.07 9.76 -50.28
CA ASP A 345 -12.89 8.32 -50.25
C ASP A 345 -11.59 7.95 -50.98
N THR A 346 -10.54 7.69 -50.20
CA THR A 346 -9.41 6.89 -50.67
C THR A 346 -9.17 5.76 -49.67
N ASP A 347 -9.69 4.61 -50.08
CA ASP A 347 -9.60 3.31 -49.43
C ASP A 347 -8.15 2.77 -49.51
N GLU A 348 -7.29 3.24 -48.61
CA GLU A 348 -6.04 2.58 -48.25
C GLU A 348 -6.12 2.12 -46.80
N SER A 349 -6.62 0.90 -46.61
CA SER A 349 -6.59 0.16 -45.34
C SER A 349 -5.13 -0.17 -44.95
N LYS A 350 -4.39 0.83 -44.50
CA LYS A 350 -3.17 0.64 -43.71
C LYS A 350 -3.59 0.09 -42.36
N THR A 351 -3.61 -1.23 -42.26
CA THR A 351 -3.64 -1.97 -41.00
C THR A 351 -2.52 -1.42 -40.13
N LYS A 352 -2.88 -0.52 -39.18
CA LYS A 352 -1.96 -0.07 -38.15
C LYS A 352 -1.37 -1.32 -37.51
N PRO A 353 -0.04 -1.43 -37.36
CA PRO A 353 0.57 -2.58 -36.72
C PRO A 353 -0.15 -2.78 -35.39
N ALA A 354 -0.58 -4.03 -35.13
CA ALA A 354 -1.23 -4.40 -33.89
C ALA A 354 -0.41 -3.78 -32.76
N TYR A 355 -0.99 -2.78 -32.09
CA TYR A 355 -0.39 -2.12 -30.95
C TYR A 355 0.11 -3.24 -30.04
N GLU A 356 1.41 -3.29 -29.76
CA GLU A 356 1.95 -4.23 -28.80
C GLU A 356 1.13 -4.03 -27.53
N GLU A 357 0.31 -5.02 -27.20
CA GLU A 357 -0.62 -4.93 -26.09
C GLU A 357 0.27 -4.84 -24.84
N GLU A 358 0.47 -3.61 -24.36
CA GLU A 358 1.41 -3.27 -23.29
C GLU A 358 1.32 -4.35 -22.21
N ALA A 359 2.44 -5.04 -21.98
CA ALA A 359 2.48 -6.20 -21.08
C ALA A 359 1.87 -5.81 -19.74
N ARG A 360 0.63 -6.27 -19.50
CA ARG A 360 -0.13 -5.91 -18.31
C ARG A 360 0.53 -6.64 -17.14
N SER A 361 0.99 -5.87 -16.15
CA SER A 361 1.49 -6.45 -14.91
C SER A 361 0.45 -7.39 -14.30
N PHE A 362 0.87 -8.56 -13.84
CA PHE A 362 0.04 -9.55 -13.16
C PHE A 362 -0.63 -8.98 -11.91
N PHE A 363 0.13 -8.26 -11.09
CA PHE A 363 -0.38 -7.40 -10.03
C PHE A 363 0.63 -6.28 -9.75
N LYS A 364 0.25 -5.36 -8.87
CA LYS A 364 1.12 -4.32 -8.35
C LYS A 364 0.89 -4.11 -6.86
N ILE A 365 1.98 -3.90 -6.14
CA ILE A 365 1.97 -3.53 -4.73
C ILE A 365 2.09 -2.02 -4.62
N VAL A 366 1.30 -1.41 -3.74
CA VAL A 366 1.27 0.04 -3.52
C VAL A 366 1.34 0.37 -2.05
N GLY A 367 2.10 1.39 -1.69
CA GLY A 367 2.23 1.83 -0.31
C GLY A 367 3.06 3.10 -0.19
N ALA A 368 2.99 3.72 0.97
CA ALA A 368 3.76 4.90 1.33
C ALA A 368 4.42 4.61 2.68
N VAL A 369 5.66 5.05 2.83
CA VAL A 369 6.36 5.01 4.12
C VAL A 369 6.07 6.28 4.90
N ASP A 370 6.09 6.17 6.21
CA ASP A 370 5.83 7.30 7.10
C ASP A 370 7.02 8.28 7.10
N GLY A 371 8.24 7.78 6.89
CA GLY A 371 9.45 8.61 6.79
C GLY A 371 10.64 7.95 6.11
N ILE A 372 11.59 8.77 5.65
CA ILE A 372 12.97 8.37 5.32
C ILE A 372 13.94 9.30 6.04
N ARG A 373 14.97 8.72 6.68
CA ARG A 373 16.14 9.46 7.17
C ARG A 373 17.43 8.94 6.54
N ASP A 374 18.50 9.69 6.69
CA ASP A 374 19.83 9.24 6.28
C ASP A 374 20.68 8.93 7.53
N GLU A 375 21.51 7.90 7.43
CA GLU A 375 22.43 7.44 8.48
C GLU A 375 23.85 7.43 7.93
N LEU A 376 24.81 7.96 8.69
CA LEU A 376 26.23 7.82 8.38
C LEU A 376 26.66 6.36 8.59
N TYR A 377 27.29 5.79 7.57
CA TYR A 377 27.73 4.40 7.56
C TYR A 377 29.14 4.28 6.98
N MET A 378 29.97 3.46 7.61
CA MET A 378 31.31 3.11 7.11
C MET A 378 31.18 1.95 6.12
N ASP A 379 31.48 2.21 4.86
CA ASP A 379 31.40 1.18 3.82
C ASP A 379 32.63 0.25 3.88
N ASN A 380 32.58 -0.75 4.75
CA ASN A 380 33.64 -1.76 4.87
C ASN A 380 33.76 -2.66 3.63
N THR A 381 32.88 -2.51 2.62
CA THR A 381 32.81 -3.40 1.46
C THR A 381 33.57 -2.89 0.25
N LYS A 382 34.01 -1.62 0.24
CA LYS A 382 34.94 -1.15 -0.78
C LYS A 382 36.30 -1.78 -0.51
N PRO A 383 36.75 -2.77 -1.30
CA PRO A 383 38.13 -3.21 -1.20
C PRO A 383 38.99 -1.98 -1.46
N THR A 384 39.88 -1.64 -0.53
CA THR A 384 40.89 -0.60 -0.74
C THR A 384 41.61 -0.99 -2.02
N THR A 385 41.30 -0.30 -3.12
CA THR A 385 41.96 -0.51 -4.40
C THR A 385 43.36 0.05 -4.25
N ASN A 386 44.20 -0.68 -3.51
CA ASN A 386 45.64 -0.57 -3.59
C ASN A 386 46.00 -1.14 -4.97
N ASP A 387 45.69 -0.38 -6.03
CA ASP A 387 46.36 -0.47 -7.32
C ASP A 387 47.82 -0.04 -7.11
N THR A 388 48.53 -0.82 -6.30
CA THR A 388 49.98 -0.92 -6.41
C THR A 388 50.19 -1.63 -7.73
N THR A 389 50.25 -0.82 -8.80
CA THR A 389 50.81 -1.25 -10.07
C THR A 389 52.16 -1.86 -9.76
N ASN A 390 52.19 -3.19 -9.73
CA ASN A 390 53.40 -4.00 -9.71
C ASN A 390 54.13 -3.73 -11.02
N ASN A 391 54.84 -2.61 -11.08
CA ASN A 391 55.89 -2.39 -12.06
C ASN A 391 57.10 -3.16 -11.56
N VAL A 392 57.09 -4.47 -11.86
CA VAL A 392 58.22 -5.39 -11.63
C VAL A 392 59.36 -4.92 -12.53
N HIS A 393 60.21 -4.05 -11.99
CA HIS A 393 61.57 -3.93 -12.47
C HIS A 393 62.54 -4.21 -11.33
N ASN A 394 63.27 -5.31 -11.51
CA ASN A 394 64.44 -5.73 -10.75
C ASN A 394 65.32 -4.54 -10.34
N GLN A 395 65.69 -4.45 -9.06
CA GLN A 395 67.11 -4.44 -8.64
C GLN A 395 67.27 -4.38 -7.11
N THR A 396 67.75 -5.50 -6.58
CA THR A 396 68.86 -5.63 -5.61
C THR A 396 69.14 -4.54 -4.56
N ASN A 397 69.00 -4.98 -3.30
CA ASN A 397 69.89 -4.77 -2.16
C ASN A 397 70.33 -3.34 -1.79
N LYS A 398 69.67 -2.75 -0.78
CA LYS A 398 70.41 -2.07 0.28
C LYS A 398 69.63 -1.95 1.60
N THR A 399 70.23 -2.51 2.63
CA THR A 399 69.87 -2.44 4.05
C THR A 399 70.19 -1.06 4.60
N GLN A 400 69.20 -0.36 5.17
CA GLN A 400 69.30 0.67 6.23
C GLN A 400 67.89 1.20 6.48
N SER A 401 67.24 0.80 7.58
CA SER A 401 67.21 1.57 8.84
C SER A 401 66.77 3.02 8.64
N THR A 402 65.46 3.25 8.69
CA THR A 402 64.86 4.56 8.97
C THR A 402 63.51 4.36 9.65
N TYR A 403 63.32 5.12 10.72
CA TYR A 403 62.19 5.18 11.63
C TYR A 403 60.84 5.10 10.93
N ALA A 404 59.99 4.19 11.39
CA ALA A 404 58.60 4.04 10.99
C ALA A 404 57.79 5.26 11.46
N THR A 405 57.76 6.31 10.65
CA THR A 405 56.69 7.29 10.66
C THR A 405 55.42 6.54 10.29
N SER A 406 54.53 6.33 11.26
CA SER A 406 53.17 5.87 10.99
C SER A 406 52.49 6.94 10.15
N GLU A 407 52.53 6.78 8.84
CA GLU A 407 51.62 7.45 7.92
C GLU A 407 50.21 6.99 8.33
N PHE A 408 49.55 7.82 9.13
CA PHE A 408 48.11 7.74 9.33
C PHE A 408 47.52 8.00 7.95
N SER A 409 47.12 6.94 7.24
CA SER A 409 46.32 7.06 6.04
C SER A 409 45.07 7.84 6.42
N ASP A 410 44.78 8.91 5.68
CA ASP A 410 43.55 9.70 5.78
C ASP A 410 42.36 8.82 5.33
N ASP A 411 42.04 7.76 6.09
CA ASP A 411 40.85 6.92 5.91
C ASP A 411 39.56 7.65 6.36
N GLU A 412 39.63 8.97 6.56
CA GLU A 412 38.50 9.84 6.92
C GLU A 412 37.44 9.93 5.79
N ASP A 413 37.73 9.45 4.58
CA ASP A 413 36.86 9.60 3.41
C ASP A 413 35.87 8.43 3.16
N ASN A 414 35.82 7.39 4.01
CA ASN A 414 34.96 6.22 3.76
C ASN A 414 33.56 6.27 4.41
N TRP A 415 33.13 7.46 4.86
CA TRP A 415 31.76 7.66 5.34
C TRP A 415 30.81 7.92 4.18
N SER A 416 29.72 7.17 4.14
CA SER A 416 28.63 7.38 3.19
C SER A 416 27.31 7.55 3.93
N LEU A 417 26.39 8.30 3.32
CA LEU A 417 25.01 8.36 3.80
C LEU A 417 24.22 7.23 3.17
N ARG A 418 23.55 6.43 4.02
CA ARG A 418 22.59 5.43 3.57
C ARG A 418 21.18 5.80 4.02
N PRO A 419 20.17 5.67 3.15
CA PRO A 419 18.78 5.86 3.53
C PRO A 419 18.29 4.73 4.45
N ILE A 420 17.51 5.09 5.46
CA ILE A 420 16.80 4.19 6.37
C ILE A 420 15.31 4.51 6.30
N ILE A 421 14.49 3.51 5.97
CA ILE A 421 13.03 3.67 6.03
C ILE A 421 12.58 3.81 7.47
N VAL A 422 11.60 4.66 7.72
CA VAL A 422 10.96 4.82 9.01
C VAL A 422 9.48 4.46 8.87
N GLU A 423 9.06 3.41 9.57
CA GLU A 423 7.65 2.98 9.64
C GLU A 423 7.15 3.12 11.07
N CYS A 424 5.98 3.73 11.26
CA CYS A 424 5.40 4.08 12.54
C CYS A 424 4.11 3.30 12.80
N LYS A 425 4.04 2.63 13.96
CA LYS A 425 2.85 1.90 14.42
C LYS A 425 2.39 2.41 15.77
N HIS A 426 1.21 3.03 15.80
CA HIS A 426 0.55 3.40 17.05
C HIS A 426 -0.04 2.18 17.76
N ARG A 427 0.40 1.94 19.00
CA ARG A 427 -0.07 0.84 19.84
C ARG A 427 -0.96 1.38 20.96
N MET A 428 -2.09 0.70 21.19
CA MET A 428 -3.06 1.12 22.20
C MET A 428 -2.69 0.69 23.62
N HIS A 429 -1.81 -0.30 23.79
CA HIS A 429 -1.51 -0.90 25.09
C HIS A 429 0.00 -0.90 25.40
N ARG A 430 0.80 -1.51 24.53
CA ARG A 430 2.25 -1.63 24.69
C ARG A 430 2.93 -1.88 23.35
N ALA A 431 4.21 -1.54 23.27
CA ALA A 431 5.07 -2.03 22.21
C ALA A 431 5.28 -3.54 22.33
N GLN A 432 5.53 -4.22 21.22
CA GLN A 432 5.82 -5.66 21.18
C GLN A 432 7.27 -5.87 20.76
N ILE A 433 8.02 -6.69 21.51
CA ILE A 433 9.41 -7.03 21.21
C ILE A 433 9.51 -8.57 21.17
N PRO A 434 9.80 -9.19 20.01
CA PRO A 434 9.95 -8.55 18.70
C PRO A 434 8.63 -7.93 18.18
N PRO A 435 8.68 -6.98 17.22
CA PRO A 435 7.47 -6.47 16.57
C PRO A 435 6.67 -7.59 15.90
N PRO A 436 5.35 -7.44 15.69
CA PRO A 436 4.54 -8.43 15.01
C PRO A 436 5.05 -8.72 13.59
N ILE A 437 5.01 -9.99 13.18
CA ILE A 437 5.53 -10.42 11.87
C ILE A 437 4.89 -9.70 10.68
N TYR A 438 3.60 -9.35 10.77
CA TYR A 438 2.91 -8.63 9.70
C TYR A 438 3.44 -7.19 9.52
N ASP A 439 3.85 -6.54 10.61
CA ASP A 439 4.48 -5.21 10.54
C ASP A 439 5.91 -5.32 9.99
N GLN A 440 6.65 -6.37 10.36
CA GLN A 440 7.98 -6.66 9.80
C GLN A 440 7.92 -6.91 8.29
N VAL A 441 6.94 -7.70 7.82
CA VAL A 441 6.74 -7.98 6.38
C VAL A 441 6.44 -6.69 5.61
N GLN A 442 5.56 -5.83 6.12
CA GLN A 442 5.28 -4.54 5.51
C GLN A 442 6.54 -3.67 5.44
N THR A 443 7.32 -3.64 6.52
CA THR A 443 8.57 -2.86 6.60
C THR A 443 9.61 -3.38 5.61
N CYS A 444 9.82 -4.70 5.52
CA CYS A 444 10.74 -5.32 4.56
C CYS A 444 10.31 -5.07 3.11
N LEU A 445 9.00 -5.05 2.84
CA LEU A 445 8.49 -4.68 1.53
C LEU A 445 8.88 -3.24 1.18
N TYR A 446 8.79 -2.29 2.12
CA TYR A 446 9.27 -0.95 1.86
C TYR A 446 10.77 -0.91 1.59
N CYS A 447 11.59 -1.61 2.37
CA CYS A 447 13.02 -1.75 2.06
C CYS A 447 13.26 -2.16 0.58
N ASN A 448 12.55 -3.20 0.11
CA ASN A 448 12.62 -3.64 -1.27
C ASN A 448 12.12 -2.59 -2.29
N MET A 449 11.02 -1.89 -2.00
CA MET A 449 10.46 -0.86 -2.88
C MET A 449 11.42 0.33 -3.04
N TYR A 450 12.14 0.69 -1.99
CA TYR A 450 13.08 1.80 -1.99
C TYR A 450 14.52 1.42 -2.36
N GLY A 451 14.80 0.12 -2.52
CA GLY A 451 16.15 -0.36 -2.79
C GLY A 451 17.11 -0.10 -1.63
N VAL A 452 16.62 -0.20 -0.39
CA VAL A 452 17.40 0.00 0.82
C VAL A 452 17.45 -1.28 1.66
N GLU A 453 18.49 -1.45 2.46
CA GLU A 453 18.68 -2.70 3.21
C GLU A 453 18.01 -2.70 4.58
N GLU A 454 17.73 -1.52 5.14
CA GLU A 454 17.37 -1.35 6.53
C GLU A 454 16.23 -0.34 6.75
N ALA A 455 15.48 -0.59 7.83
CA ALA A 455 14.39 0.25 8.28
C ALA A 455 14.30 0.29 9.80
N ASP A 456 13.84 1.40 10.35
CA ASP A 456 13.42 1.54 11.74
C ASP A 456 11.89 1.40 11.84
N LEU A 457 11.43 0.32 12.47
CA LEU A 457 10.03 0.12 12.83
C LEU A 457 9.78 0.70 14.23
N ILE A 458 9.10 1.83 14.28
CA ILE A 458 8.75 2.56 15.49
C ILE A 458 7.41 2.07 16.00
N GLN A 459 7.34 1.71 17.27
CA GLN A 459 6.08 1.44 17.99
C GLN A 459 5.84 2.53 19.02
N VAL A 460 4.75 3.27 18.85
CA VAL A 460 4.42 4.44 19.66
C VAL A 460 3.33 4.07 20.67
N VAL A 461 3.61 4.29 21.96
CA VAL A 461 2.67 4.16 23.06
C VAL A 461 2.55 5.53 23.73
N ARG A 462 1.32 6.02 23.92
CA ARG A 462 1.09 7.33 24.55
C ARG A 462 0.47 7.10 25.92
N CYS A 463 1.24 7.36 26.97
CA CYS A 463 0.79 7.25 28.35
C CYS A 463 0.43 8.66 28.87
N GLN A 464 -0.60 8.76 29.69
CA GLN A 464 -0.69 9.91 30.60
C GLN A 464 0.17 9.57 31.82
N ASN A 465 0.93 10.55 32.30
CA ASN A 465 1.49 10.43 33.65
C ASN A 465 0.30 10.42 34.60
N GLU A 466 0.04 9.29 35.26
CA GLU A 466 -0.79 9.35 36.45
C GLU A 466 -0.09 10.31 37.42
N PRO A 467 -0.82 11.27 38.02
CA PRO A 467 -0.22 12.14 39.02
C PRO A 467 0.40 11.24 40.10
N SER A 468 1.73 11.27 40.21
CA SER A 468 2.45 10.54 41.25
C SER A 468 1.88 10.98 42.60
N GLN A 469 1.33 10.04 43.38
CA GLN A 469 0.73 10.29 44.69
C GLN A 469 1.73 10.95 45.68
N ASP A 470 3.02 10.95 45.36
CA ASP A 470 4.08 11.55 46.17
C ASP A 470 4.14 13.09 46.09
N ASP A 471 3.45 13.74 45.14
CA ASP A 471 3.46 15.20 45.00
C ASP A 471 2.42 15.93 45.90
N GLU A 472 1.56 15.21 46.62
CA GLU A 472 0.55 15.80 47.52
C GLU A 472 1.07 16.15 48.93
N ALA A 473 2.28 15.72 49.32
CA ALA A 473 2.74 15.83 50.71
C ALA A 473 3.46 17.15 51.07
N ASP A 474 4.00 17.91 50.12
CA ASP A 474 4.96 18.99 50.42
C ASP A 474 4.48 20.44 50.15
N ASN A 475 3.17 20.66 49.94
CA ASN A 475 2.65 21.99 49.54
C ASN A 475 1.73 22.66 50.58
N LYS A 476 2.15 22.67 51.84
CA LYS A 476 1.64 23.62 52.84
C LYS A 476 2.81 24.52 53.27
N ASP A 477 2.61 25.83 53.13
CA ASP A 477 3.36 26.90 53.82
C ASP A 477 4.46 27.67 53.06
N ASN A 478 4.33 27.97 51.77
CA ASN A 478 5.08 29.12 51.20
C ASN A 478 4.27 29.91 50.16
N ALA A 479 3.79 31.06 50.61
CA ALA A 479 3.18 32.11 49.80
C ALA A 479 4.25 33.02 49.18
N ASP A 480 3.92 33.55 48.00
CA ASP A 480 4.48 34.77 47.39
C ASP A 480 5.87 34.68 46.71
N THR A 481 5.96 33.94 45.60
CA THR A 481 6.94 34.28 44.55
C THR A 481 6.40 34.00 43.14
N GLU A 482 6.06 35.08 42.42
CA GLU A 482 5.49 35.08 41.06
C GLU A 482 6.41 34.47 39.97
N GLU A 483 7.69 34.26 40.28
CA GLU A 483 8.70 33.71 39.35
C GLU A 483 8.60 32.18 39.15
N SER A 484 7.73 31.49 39.91
CA SER A 484 7.55 30.04 39.85
C SER A 484 6.56 29.54 38.80
N ASN A 485 5.79 30.44 38.16
CA ASN A 485 4.74 30.06 37.21
C ASN A 485 5.27 29.65 35.81
N GLU A 486 6.42 30.14 35.35
CA GLU A 486 6.99 29.72 34.06
C GLU A 486 7.60 28.31 34.09
N LYS A 487 8.09 27.85 35.24
CA LYS A 487 8.64 26.48 35.37
C LYS A 487 7.56 25.40 35.49
N LYS A 488 6.37 25.72 36.05
CA LYS A 488 5.24 24.77 36.12
C LYS A 488 4.60 24.48 34.75
N LYS A 489 4.65 25.43 33.80
CA LYS A 489 4.06 25.25 32.46
C LYS A 489 4.82 24.25 31.56
N LYS A 490 6.07 23.91 31.90
CA LYS A 490 6.92 22.99 31.12
C LYS A 490 6.75 21.50 31.45
N ARG A 491 5.95 21.14 32.47
CA ARG A 491 5.80 19.75 32.94
C ARG A 491 4.59 18.98 32.40
N ASN A 492 3.70 19.61 31.62
CA ASN A 492 2.64 18.89 30.88
C ASN A 492 3.14 18.25 29.59
N ASN A 493 4.40 17.83 29.54
CA ASN A 493 4.92 17.08 28.40
C ASN A 493 4.25 15.71 28.42
N LYS A 494 3.27 15.53 27.52
CA LYS A 494 2.65 14.25 27.19
C LYS A 494 3.76 13.20 27.06
N HIS A 495 3.68 12.13 27.84
CA HIS A 495 4.68 11.08 27.80
C HIS A 495 4.43 10.18 26.58
N ILE A 496 5.12 10.49 25.49
CA ILE A 496 5.18 9.63 24.30
C ILE A 496 6.35 8.69 24.50
N GLU A 497 6.06 7.41 24.63
CA GLU A 497 7.05 6.36 24.65
C GLU A 497 7.17 5.77 23.25
N ILE A 498 8.39 5.71 22.72
CA ILE A 498 8.67 5.05 21.45
C ILE A 498 9.62 3.88 21.69
N THR A 499 9.30 2.75 21.07
CA THR A 499 10.20 1.59 20.95
C THR A 499 10.63 1.50 19.49
N ILE A 500 11.94 1.49 19.24
CA ILE A 500 12.51 1.43 17.88
C ILE A 500 13.08 0.03 17.69
N SER A 501 12.72 -0.63 16.59
CA SER A 501 13.31 -1.92 16.18
C SER A 501 13.90 -1.78 14.79
N ARG A 502 15.22 -2.02 14.66
CA ARG A 502 15.89 -2.07 13.36
C ARG A 502 15.54 -3.38 12.66
N ILE A 503 15.01 -3.27 11.44
CA ILE A 503 14.68 -4.39 10.56
C ILE A 503 15.67 -4.34 9.38
N SER A 504 16.38 -5.45 9.14
CA SER A 504 17.32 -5.56 8.02
C SER A 504 16.93 -6.71 7.09
N LEU A 505 16.98 -6.47 5.78
CA LEU A 505 16.72 -7.50 4.77
C LEU A 505 17.67 -8.69 4.85
N ASN A 506 18.90 -8.44 5.32
CA ASN A 506 20.02 -9.37 5.32
C ASN A 506 20.36 -9.92 6.71
N GLU A 507 19.51 -9.68 7.73
CA GLU A 507 19.76 -10.20 9.08
C GLU A 507 19.76 -11.74 9.07
N PRO A 508 20.84 -12.43 9.50
CA PRO A 508 20.95 -13.90 9.38
C PRO A 508 19.87 -14.68 10.11
N ILE A 509 19.35 -14.12 11.21
CA ILE A 509 18.34 -14.78 12.06
C ILE A 509 16.98 -14.79 11.38
N HIS A 510 16.58 -13.65 10.80
CA HIS A 510 15.25 -13.49 10.21
C HIS A 510 15.23 -13.78 8.70
N ASN A 511 16.34 -13.60 8.01
CA ASN A 511 16.54 -13.85 6.58
C ASN A 511 15.38 -13.36 5.71
N HIS A 512 14.97 -12.10 5.93
CA HIS A 512 13.77 -11.52 5.34
C HIS A 512 13.80 -11.54 3.81
N ASN A 513 14.96 -11.27 3.19
CA ASN A 513 15.11 -11.30 1.74
C ASN A 513 14.90 -12.71 1.16
N HIS A 514 15.41 -13.75 1.83
CA HIS A 514 15.12 -15.13 1.41
C HIS A 514 13.63 -15.45 1.51
N HIS A 515 12.98 -15.15 2.64
CA HIS A 515 11.56 -15.44 2.82
C HIS A 515 10.65 -14.61 1.90
N TRP A 516 11.06 -13.40 1.52
CA TRP A 516 10.38 -12.61 0.51
C TRP A 516 10.25 -13.41 -0.81
N ASN A 517 11.37 -13.92 -1.30
CA ASN A 517 11.42 -14.64 -2.58
C ASN A 517 10.89 -16.08 -2.48
N ALA A 518 11.22 -16.79 -1.41
CA ALA A 518 10.93 -18.22 -1.27
C ALA A 518 9.53 -18.52 -0.70
N THR A 519 8.89 -17.56 -0.04
CA THR A 519 7.61 -17.79 0.65
C THR A 519 6.56 -16.74 0.32
N ILE A 520 6.90 -15.45 0.46
CA ILE A 520 5.91 -14.38 0.34
C ILE A 520 5.45 -14.21 -1.11
N LEU A 521 6.37 -14.04 -2.07
CA LEU A 521 6.01 -13.87 -3.49
C LEU A 521 5.22 -15.05 -4.08
N PRO A 522 5.61 -16.33 -3.86
CA PRO A 522 4.83 -17.48 -4.33
C PRO A 522 3.39 -17.49 -3.78
N ARG A 523 3.22 -17.17 -2.49
CA ARG A 523 1.90 -17.16 -1.85
C ARG A 523 1.02 -16.01 -2.34
N ILE A 524 1.59 -14.81 -2.52
CA ILE A 524 0.86 -13.69 -3.15
C ILE A 524 0.45 -14.07 -4.57
N ALA A 525 1.37 -14.62 -5.37
CA ALA A 525 1.07 -15.04 -6.74
C ALA A 525 -0.06 -16.08 -6.79
N SER A 526 -0.02 -17.08 -5.91
CA SER A 526 -1.09 -18.08 -5.75
C SER A 526 -2.42 -17.45 -5.34
N PHE A 527 -2.42 -16.48 -4.42
CA PHE A 527 -3.64 -15.76 -4.04
C PHE A 527 -4.20 -14.92 -5.20
N VAL A 528 -3.33 -14.28 -6.00
CA VAL A 528 -3.73 -13.52 -7.19
C VAL A 528 -4.33 -14.43 -8.26
N ASP A 529 -3.76 -15.62 -8.47
CA ASP A 529 -4.36 -16.64 -9.34
C ASP A 529 -5.75 -17.07 -8.84
N ALA A 530 -5.92 -17.24 -7.52
CA ALA A 530 -7.23 -17.54 -6.92
C ALA A 530 -8.26 -16.43 -7.20
N VAL A 531 -7.85 -15.15 -7.11
CA VAL A 531 -8.73 -14.02 -7.47
C VAL A 531 -9.18 -14.12 -8.92
N TYR A 532 -8.28 -14.39 -9.86
CA TYR A 532 -8.63 -14.50 -11.28
C TYR A 532 -9.46 -15.76 -11.59
N SER A 533 -9.16 -16.89 -10.95
CA SER A 533 -9.93 -18.13 -11.05
C SER A 533 -11.38 -17.93 -10.60
N ILE A 534 -11.57 -17.33 -9.42
CA ILE A 534 -12.91 -17.00 -8.92
C ILE A 534 -13.58 -15.99 -9.82
N ARG A 535 -12.86 -14.95 -10.27
CA ARG A 535 -13.44 -13.92 -11.14
C ARG A 535 -13.98 -14.50 -12.45
N GLY A 536 -13.31 -15.49 -13.03
CA GLY A 536 -13.72 -16.17 -14.26
C GLY A 536 -14.89 -17.16 -14.11
N ASP A 537 -15.32 -17.47 -12.88
CA ASP A 537 -16.33 -18.51 -12.59
C ASP A 537 -17.51 -17.94 -11.80
N ASP A 538 -18.68 -17.84 -12.44
CA ASP A 538 -19.90 -17.31 -11.83
C ASP A 538 -20.31 -18.07 -10.57
N GLY A 539 -20.19 -19.40 -10.55
CA GLY A 539 -20.55 -20.23 -9.41
C GLY A 539 -19.68 -19.94 -8.19
N LYS A 540 -18.36 -19.79 -8.39
CA LYS A 540 -17.44 -19.40 -7.32
C LYS A 540 -17.71 -17.97 -6.83
N ARG A 541 -17.96 -17.03 -7.75
CA ARG A 541 -18.30 -15.64 -7.37
C ARG A 541 -19.58 -15.58 -6.54
N TYR A 542 -20.63 -16.27 -6.96
CA TYR A 542 -21.91 -16.29 -6.24
C TYR A 542 -21.78 -16.94 -4.87
N ARG A 543 -21.07 -18.08 -4.75
CA ARG A 543 -20.76 -18.71 -3.45
C ARG A 543 -20.02 -17.76 -2.53
N LEU A 544 -18.96 -17.09 -3.03
CA LEU A 544 -18.19 -16.13 -2.24
C LEU A 544 -19.05 -14.93 -1.81
N LEU A 545 -19.78 -14.31 -2.74
CA LEU A 545 -20.62 -13.14 -2.46
C LEU A 545 -21.71 -13.49 -1.44
N MET A 546 -22.46 -14.58 -1.65
CA MET A 546 -23.51 -15.00 -0.72
C MET A 546 -22.97 -15.34 0.66
N SER A 547 -21.87 -16.09 0.74
CA SER A 547 -21.27 -16.47 2.03
C SER A 547 -20.73 -15.27 2.80
N VAL A 548 -20.06 -14.32 2.13
CA VAL A 548 -19.59 -13.08 2.76
C VAL A 548 -20.75 -12.20 3.21
N MET A 549 -21.84 -12.10 2.43
CA MET A 549 -23.02 -11.33 2.83
C MET A 549 -23.73 -11.98 4.03
N GLN A 550 -23.87 -13.30 4.02
CA GLN A 550 -24.44 -14.03 5.15
C GLN A 550 -23.59 -13.86 6.40
N CYS A 551 -22.25 -13.83 6.31
CA CYS A 551 -21.40 -13.54 7.49
C CYS A 551 -21.75 -12.22 8.20
N GLN A 552 -22.31 -11.25 7.46
CA GLN A 552 -22.76 -9.97 8.01
C GLN A 552 -24.15 -10.05 8.67
N ASP A 553 -24.98 -11.01 8.28
CA ASP A 553 -26.28 -11.26 8.90
C ASP A 553 -26.10 -11.84 10.31
N GLU A 554 -26.79 -11.27 11.28
CA GLU A 554 -26.74 -11.72 12.68
C GLU A 554 -27.14 -13.18 12.86
N ASN A 555 -28.06 -13.68 12.04
CA ASN A 555 -28.63 -15.02 12.16
C ASN A 555 -27.81 -16.08 11.42
N ALA A 556 -26.88 -15.68 10.55
CA ALA A 556 -26.03 -16.63 9.86
C ALA A 556 -25.08 -17.28 10.86
N GLY A 557 -25.21 -18.60 11.01
CA GLY A 557 -24.32 -19.41 11.82
C GLY A 557 -22.89 -19.46 11.26
N SER A 558 -22.03 -20.22 11.94
CA SER A 558 -20.64 -20.47 11.52
C SER A 558 -20.50 -21.09 10.12
N GLU A 559 -21.59 -21.64 9.57
CA GLU A 559 -21.65 -22.26 8.25
C GLU A 559 -21.31 -21.27 7.12
N ALA A 560 -21.82 -20.03 7.18
CA ALA A 560 -21.52 -19.03 6.16
C ALA A 560 -20.04 -18.64 6.16
N GLU A 561 -19.44 -18.48 7.34
CA GLU A 561 -18.00 -18.22 7.46
C GLU A 561 -17.19 -19.41 6.94
N GLU A 562 -17.57 -20.64 7.31
CA GLU A 562 -16.91 -21.86 6.84
C GLU A 562 -16.99 -22.02 5.32
N GLU A 563 -18.13 -21.72 4.69
CA GLU A 563 -18.29 -21.75 3.24
C GLU A 563 -17.43 -20.67 2.55
N ALA A 564 -17.36 -19.46 3.11
CA ALA A 564 -16.49 -18.40 2.57
C ALA A 564 -15.01 -18.79 2.60
N TRP A 565 -14.57 -19.47 3.67
CA TRP A 565 -13.22 -20.03 3.78
C TRP A 565 -12.99 -21.23 2.87
N LYS A 566 -14.01 -22.07 2.68
CA LYS A 566 -13.94 -23.23 1.80
C LYS A 566 -13.66 -22.82 0.36
N VAL A 567 -14.34 -21.79 -0.16
CA VAL A 567 -14.04 -21.22 -1.50
C VAL A 567 -12.57 -20.81 -1.60
N LEU A 568 -12.03 -20.17 -0.55
CA LEU A 568 -10.62 -19.75 -0.54
C LEU A 568 -9.65 -20.93 -0.44
N TRP A 569 -9.95 -21.99 0.32
CA TRP A 569 -9.07 -23.17 0.42
C TRP A 569 -9.09 -24.04 -0.82
N GLU A 570 -10.21 -24.11 -1.53
CA GLU A 570 -10.30 -24.77 -2.84
C GLU A 570 -9.27 -24.17 -3.81
N GLU A 571 -9.08 -22.85 -3.77
CA GLU A 571 -8.13 -22.13 -4.64
C GLU A 571 -6.71 -21.96 -4.05
N CYS A 572 -6.59 -21.96 -2.72
CA CYS A 572 -5.33 -21.78 -1.99
C CYS A 572 -5.19 -22.82 -0.86
N PRO A 573 -4.95 -24.10 -1.16
CA PRO A 573 -4.92 -25.16 -0.14
C PRO A 573 -3.88 -24.94 0.97
N TRP A 574 -2.77 -24.28 0.65
CA TRP A 574 -1.69 -23.97 1.60
C TRP A 574 -2.14 -23.07 2.77
N LEU A 575 -3.26 -22.32 2.63
CA LEU A 575 -3.81 -21.49 3.70
C LEU A 575 -4.33 -22.31 4.89
N ILE A 576 -4.70 -23.57 4.69
CA ILE A 576 -5.16 -24.47 5.76
C ILE A 576 -4.10 -24.60 6.87
N HIS A 577 -2.82 -24.54 6.51
CA HIS A 577 -1.70 -24.68 7.44
C HIS A 577 -1.24 -23.35 8.06
N CYS A 578 -1.79 -22.22 7.60
CA CYS A 578 -1.39 -20.89 8.04
C CYS A 578 -2.04 -20.50 9.38
N ASN A 579 -1.49 -19.45 10.01
CA ASN A 579 -2.04 -18.87 11.23
C ASN A 579 -3.01 -17.74 10.88
N THR A 580 -4.19 -18.12 10.37
CA THR A 580 -5.24 -17.18 9.95
C THR A 580 -6.23 -16.87 11.07
N SER A 581 -7.07 -15.86 10.88
CA SER A 581 -8.16 -15.49 11.80
C SER A 581 -9.14 -16.64 12.03
N TYR A 582 -9.46 -17.43 11.00
CA TYR A 582 -10.30 -18.61 11.10
C TYR A 582 -9.75 -19.66 12.06
N ARG A 583 -8.47 -20.02 11.90
CA ARG A 583 -7.83 -21.03 12.76
C ARG A 583 -7.77 -20.58 14.21
N LYS A 584 -7.63 -19.27 14.45
CA LYS A 584 -7.64 -18.70 15.79
C LYS A 584 -9.02 -18.84 16.46
N LYS A 585 -10.10 -18.59 15.72
CA LYS A 585 -11.48 -18.72 16.24
C LYS A 585 -11.82 -20.16 16.66
N ARG A 586 -11.37 -21.19 15.93
CA ARG A 586 -11.66 -22.61 16.24
C ARG A 586 -10.76 -23.27 17.29
N ARG A 587 -9.71 -22.58 17.76
CA ARG A 587 -8.82 -23.10 18.82
C ARG A 587 -9.35 -22.87 20.23
N PHE A 588 -10.38 -22.04 20.37
CA PHE A 588 -11.10 -21.74 21.59
C PHE A 588 -12.53 -22.23 21.43
#